data_AF-A0A9R1HK02-F1
#
_entry.id   AF-A0A9R1HK02-F1
#
_cell.length_a   1.000
_cell.length_b   1.000
_cell.length_c   1.000
_cell.angle_alpha   90.00
_cell.angle_beta   90.00
_cell.angle_gamma   90.00
#
_symmetry.space_group_name_H-M   'P 1'
#
loop_
_entity.id
_entity.type
_entity.pdbx_description
1 polymer ?
#
loop_
_entity_poly.entity_id
_entity_poly.type
_entity_poly.pdbx_seq_one_letter_code
_entity_poly.pdbx_strand_id
1 'polypeptide(L)'
;MREPEMFRCLRKLDMSNCPSCKSMPIVWTSNSLEYLLLHDMCNLTTLCNSLEVEGAGYITHVRIFPKLTEMTLNKLPNLEIWVENSVREPNRLVMLPMLKVLKMKDCLKLASVPESTILKDLNIENCCSLPMSSLAHLKSLCDLQCDQKGIMCTNMPLGPWPSLVSLTILSLANMMMVPLEDHQTRRHAETLRFLKHHGPNCFLTTPGLSKSQLGLWKCFSFVKELWLNQCDDLARWPTKELQSLQRLR
;
A
#
# COMPACT_ATOMS: atom_id res chain seq x y z
N MET A 1 4.62 -33.40 -15.40
CA MET A 1 4.40 -32.22 -16.26
C MET A 1 2.95 -31.79 -16.09
N ARG A 2 2.66 -30.68 -15.39
CA ARG A 2 1.30 -30.14 -15.28
C ARG A 2 1.21 -28.98 -16.26
N GLU A 3 0.31 -29.08 -17.23
CA GLU A 3 0.21 -28.18 -18.37
C GLU A 3 -0.09 -26.74 -17.94
N PRO A 4 0.80 -25.77 -18.24
CA PRO A 4 0.51 -24.33 -18.12
C PRO A 4 -0.61 -23.86 -19.05
N GLU A 5 -1.11 -24.73 -19.93
CA GLU A 5 -2.09 -24.42 -20.98
C GLU A 5 -3.51 -24.14 -20.45
N MET A 6 -3.87 -24.64 -19.26
CA MET A 6 -5.25 -24.55 -18.75
C MET A 6 -5.74 -23.10 -18.53
N PHE A 7 -4.83 -22.15 -18.30
CA PHE A 7 -5.17 -20.75 -18.02
C PHE A 7 -4.67 -19.78 -19.09
N ARG A 8 -4.46 -20.24 -20.33
CA ARG A 8 -3.84 -19.43 -21.41
C ARG A 8 -4.72 -18.28 -21.93
N CYS A 9 -6.02 -18.33 -21.66
CA CYS A 9 -7.01 -17.31 -22.04
C CYS A 9 -7.66 -16.62 -20.84
N LEU A 10 -7.34 -17.05 -19.61
CA LEU A 10 -7.94 -16.48 -18.41
C LEU A 10 -7.39 -15.07 -18.17
N ARG A 11 -8.22 -14.04 -18.34
CA ARG A 11 -7.86 -12.63 -18.14
C ARG A 11 -8.29 -12.08 -16.78
N LYS A 12 -9.39 -12.59 -16.25
CA LYS A 12 -9.96 -12.15 -14.97
C LYS A 12 -10.20 -13.37 -14.11
N LEU A 13 -9.70 -13.34 -12.87
CA LEU A 13 -10.00 -14.35 -11.86
C LEU A 13 -10.58 -13.65 -10.64
N ASP A 14 -11.74 -14.13 -10.22
CA ASP A 14 -12.44 -13.69 -9.02
C ASP A 14 -12.73 -14.92 -8.17
N MET A 15 -12.21 -14.95 -6.95
CA MET A 15 -12.44 -16.01 -5.99
C MET A 15 -12.95 -15.41 -4.70
N SER A 16 -14.18 -15.78 -4.34
CA SER A 16 -14.84 -15.29 -3.12
C SER A 16 -15.34 -16.46 -2.28
N ASN A 17 -15.26 -16.37 -0.94
CA ASN A 17 -15.83 -17.38 -0.04
C ASN A 17 -15.32 -18.81 -0.30
N CYS A 18 -14.00 -18.95 -0.44
CA CYS A 18 -13.32 -20.23 -0.65
C CYS A 18 -12.57 -20.67 0.61
N PRO A 19 -13.26 -21.12 1.69
CA PRO A 19 -12.63 -21.35 2.98
C PRO A 19 -11.68 -22.55 2.98
N SER A 20 -11.80 -23.51 2.06
CA SER A 20 -10.87 -24.65 2.00
C SER A 20 -9.58 -24.35 1.23
N CYS A 21 -9.49 -23.22 0.54
CA CYS A 21 -8.35 -22.88 -0.31
C CYS A 21 -7.20 -22.33 0.54
N LYS A 22 -6.10 -23.09 0.63
CA LYS A 22 -4.88 -22.68 1.36
C LYS A 22 -3.86 -21.94 0.48
N SER A 23 -3.95 -22.13 -0.82
CA SER A 23 -3.01 -21.61 -1.81
C SER A 23 -3.61 -21.58 -3.21
N MET A 24 -3.16 -20.66 -4.06
CA MET A 24 -3.62 -20.64 -5.45
C MET A 24 -3.01 -21.81 -6.26
N PRO A 25 -3.76 -22.41 -7.19
CA PRO A 25 -3.20 -23.32 -8.20
C PRO A 25 -2.20 -22.59 -9.11
N ILE A 26 -1.62 -23.28 -10.10
CA ILE A 26 -0.57 -22.77 -11.02
C ILE A 26 -0.93 -21.49 -11.83
N VAL A 27 -2.12 -20.91 -11.62
CA VAL A 27 -2.61 -19.68 -12.24
C VAL A 27 -1.66 -18.48 -12.07
N TRP A 28 -0.81 -18.50 -11.04
CA TRP A 28 0.25 -17.51 -10.85
C TRP A 28 1.31 -17.49 -11.96
N THR A 29 1.38 -18.52 -12.81
CA THR A 29 2.21 -18.52 -14.05
C THR A 29 1.47 -18.03 -15.29
N SER A 30 0.18 -17.71 -15.21
CA SER A 30 -0.63 -17.34 -16.38
C SER A 30 -0.11 -16.06 -17.05
N ASN A 31 0.15 -16.16 -18.35
CA ASN A 31 0.55 -15.05 -19.22
C ASN A 31 -0.64 -14.28 -19.83
N SER A 32 -1.87 -14.54 -19.37
CA SER A 32 -3.07 -13.83 -19.81
C SER A 32 -3.80 -13.11 -18.69
N LEU A 33 -3.56 -13.46 -17.42
CA LEU A 33 -4.30 -12.90 -16.29
C LEU A 33 -3.94 -11.42 -16.09
N GLU A 34 -4.93 -10.56 -16.21
CA GLU A 34 -4.85 -9.09 -16.15
C GLU A 34 -5.50 -8.54 -14.87
N TYR A 35 -6.46 -9.27 -14.28
CA TYR A 35 -7.16 -8.89 -13.05
C TYR A 35 -7.32 -10.07 -12.08
N LEU A 36 -7.05 -9.84 -10.80
CA LEU A 36 -7.22 -10.80 -9.70
C LEU A 36 -7.99 -10.16 -8.54
N LEU A 37 -9.10 -10.77 -8.14
CA LEU A 37 -9.84 -10.45 -6.92
C LEU A 37 -9.91 -11.69 -6.04
N LEU A 38 -9.44 -11.56 -4.80
CA LEU A 38 -9.58 -12.57 -3.75
C LEU A 38 -10.36 -11.96 -2.59
N HIS A 39 -11.48 -12.59 -2.24
CA HIS A 39 -12.38 -12.11 -1.20
C HIS A 39 -12.75 -13.21 -0.21
N ASP A 40 -12.65 -12.92 1.09
CA ASP A 40 -13.18 -13.80 2.15
C ASP A 40 -12.67 -15.25 2.05
N MET A 41 -11.33 -15.39 1.95
CA MET A 41 -10.65 -16.69 1.88
C MET A 41 -9.85 -16.92 3.16
N CYS A 42 -10.55 -17.25 4.24
CA CYS A 42 -9.96 -17.25 5.58
C CYS A 42 -8.79 -18.22 5.78
N ASN A 43 -8.66 -19.32 5.02
CA ASN A 43 -7.54 -20.26 5.18
C ASN A 43 -6.41 -20.06 4.16
N LEU A 44 -6.49 -19.03 3.31
CA LEU A 44 -5.44 -18.71 2.36
C LEU A 44 -4.25 -18.12 3.11
N THR A 45 -3.12 -18.83 3.12
CA THR A 45 -1.90 -18.39 3.82
C THR A 45 -0.81 -17.88 2.89
N THR A 46 -0.81 -18.34 1.63
CA THR A 46 0.12 -17.94 0.57
C THR A 46 -0.57 -17.83 -0.79
N LEU A 47 -0.08 -16.94 -1.67
CA LEU A 47 -0.57 -16.87 -3.05
C LEU A 47 0.12 -17.87 -3.98
N CYS A 48 1.33 -18.31 -3.65
CA CYS A 48 2.11 -19.18 -4.52
C CYS A 48 2.87 -20.21 -3.69
N ASN A 49 2.61 -21.49 -3.97
CA ASN A 49 3.41 -22.58 -3.45
C ASN A 49 4.53 -22.77 -4.47
N SER A 50 5.71 -22.23 -4.17
CA SER A 50 6.79 -22.28 -5.13
C SER A 50 7.17 -23.73 -5.40
N LEU A 51 7.26 -24.10 -6.67
CA LEU A 51 8.03 -25.28 -7.04
C LEU A 51 9.51 -24.91 -6.91
N GLU A 52 10.28 -25.81 -6.32
CA GLU A 52 11.72 -25.69 -6.11
C GLU A 52 12.42 -25.26 -7.40
N VAL A 53 12.88 -24.01 -7.45
CA VAL A 53 13.83 -23.57 -8.48
C VAL A 53 15.19 -23.62 -7.81
N GLU A 54 16.04 -24.52 -8.30
CA GLU A 54 17.42 -24.63 -7.85
C GLU A 54 18.16 -23.32 -8.17
N GLY A 55 18.47 -22.54 -7.13
CA GLY A 55 19.17 -21.26 -7.22
C GLY A 55 20.13 -21.10 -6.04
N ALA A 56 21.33 -20.61 -6.32
CA ALA A 56 22.41 -20.48 -5.35
C ALA A 56 22.21 -19.21 -4.49
N GLY A 57 22.31 -19.30 -3.17
CA GLY A 57 22.70 -18.26 -2.16
C GLY A 57 22.43 -16.74 -2.31
N TYR A 58 21.69 -16.24 -3.30
CA TYR A 58 21.39 -14.82 -3.53
C TYR A 58 19.89 -14.54 -3.36
N ILE A 59 19.53 -13.26 -3.24
CA ILE A 59 18.13 -12.81 -3.24
C ILE A 59 17.48 -13.24 -4.56
N THR A 60 16.50 -14.15 -4.50
CA THR A 60 15.77 -14.60 -5.68
C THR A 60 14.50 -13.77 -5.85
N HIS A 61 14.43 -13.02 -6.96
CA HIS A 61 13.20 -12.34 -7.37
C HIS A 61 12.26 -13.33 -8.04
N VAL A 62 11.14 -13.64 -7.38
CA VAL A 62 10.11 -14.51 -7.93
C VAL A 62 9.12 -13.67 -8.70
N ARG A 63 9.09 -13.85 -10.02
CA ARG A 63 8.09 -13.21 -10.89
C ARG A 63 6.84 -14.07 -10.94
N ILE A 64 5.73 -13.53 -10.47
CA ILE A 64 4.41 -14.16 -10.58
C ILE A 64 3.47 -13.21 -11.33
N PHE A 65 2.40 -13.76 -11.88
CA PHE A 65 1.35 -13.03 -12.58
C PHE A 65 1.90 -11.99 -13.59
N PRO A 66 2.64 -12.42 -14.62
CA PRO A 66 3.45 -11.55 -15.47
C PRO A 66 2.69 -10.46 -16.24
N LYS A 67 1.37 -10.59 -16.43
CA LYS A 67 0.52 -9.58 -17.08
C LYS A 67 -0.53 -8.94 -16.17
N LEU A 68 -0.50 -9.23 -14.86
CA LEU A 68 -1.51 -8.74 -13.94
C LEU A 68 -1.38 -7.24 -13.75
N THR A 69 -2.47 -6.53 -14.02
CA THR A 69 -2.54 -5.07 -14.00
C THR A 69 -3.22 -4.54 -12.75
N GLU A 70 -4.21 -5.27 -12.23
CA GLU A 70 -4.95 -4.93 -11.02
C GLU A 70 -5.09 -6.15 -10.11
N MET A 71 -4.79 -5.95 -8.83
CA MET A 71 -4.96 -6.96 -7.79
C MET A 71 -5.77 -6.36 -6.64
N THR A 72 -6.81 -7.07 -6.21
CA THR A 72 -7.60 -6.75 -5.02
C THR A 72 -7.60 -7.93 -4.06
N LEU A 73 -7.14 -7.67 -2.84
CA LEU A 73 -7.10 -8.61 -1.72
C LEU A 73 -8.02 -8.09 -0.64
N ASN A 74 -9.07 -8.83 -0.27
CA ASN A 74 -10.07 -8.34 0.67
C ASN A 74 -10.48 -9.44 1.65
N LYS A 75 -10.44 -9.17 2.96
CA LYS A 75 -10.75 -10.14 4.03
C LYS A 75 -9.93 -11.42 3.88
N LEU A 76 -8.61 -11.27 3.89
CA LEU A 76 -7.65 -12.37 3.88
C LEU A 76 -6.87 -12.40 5.20
N PRO A 77 -7.53 -12.74 6.33
CA PRO A 77 -6.96 -12.54 7.67
C PRO A 77 -5.74 -13.43 7.96
N ASN A 78 -5.57 -14.54 7.22
CA ASN A 78 -4.47 -15.47 7.41
C ASN A 78 -3.40 -15.40 6.31
N LEU A 79 -3.55 -14.51 5.31
CA LEU A 79 -2.53 -14.33 4.28
C LEU A 79 -1.31 -13.64 4.90
N GLU A 80 -0.20 -14.36 4.97
CA GLU A 80 1.02 -13.92 5.67
C GLU A 80 2.16 -13.64 4.70
N ILE A 81 2.31 -14.48 3.68
CA ILE A 81 3.40 -14.42 2.71
C ILE A 81 2.85 -14.50 1.28
N TRP A 82 3.56 -13.90 0.33
CA TRP A 82 3.18 -13.91 -1.08
C TRP A 82 3.54 -15.22 -1.78
N VAL A 83 4.73 -15.75 -1.47
CA VAL A 83 5.28 -16.99 -2.01
C VAL A 83 5.83 -17.78 -0.82
N GLU A 84 5.65 -19.09 -0.83
CA GLU A 84 6.20 -19.99 0.18
C GLU A 84 7.75 -19.93 0.17
N ASN A 85 8.33 -19.68 1.35
CA ASN A 85 9.79 -19.67 1.53
C ASN A 85 10.30 -21.12 1.54
N SER A 86 11.41 -21.38 0.87
CA SER A 86 12.09 -22.67 0.98
C SER A 86 13.18 -22.59 2.06
N VAL A 87 13.55 -23.72 2.66
CA VAL A 87 14.63 -23.82 3.67
C VAL A 87 15.96 -23.26 3.15
N ARG A 88 16.15 -23.24 1.82
CA ARG A 88 17.38 -22.82 1.15
C ARG A 88 17.40 -21.34 0.73
N GLU A 89 16.22 -20.73 0.54
CA GLU A 89 16.08 -19.35 0.10
C GLU A 89 15.04 -18.62 0.96
N PRO A 90 15.43 -18.11 2.15
CA PRO A 90 14.51 -17.46 3.07
C PRO A 90 14.11 -16.05 2.63
N ASN A 91 14.89 -15.42 1.74
CA ASN A 91 14.73 -14.01 1.34
C ASN A 91 14.25 -13.89 -0.11
N ARG A 92 13.02 -14.31 -0.39
CA ARG A 92 12.41 -14.21 -1.72
C ARG A 92 11.62 -12.93 -1.84
N LEU A 93 11.94 -12.13 -2.85
CA LEU A 93 11.21 -10.90 -3.18
C LEU A 93 10.24 -11.19 -4.31
N VAL A 94 8.98 -10.78 -4.16
CA VAL A 94 7.94 -11.04 -5.14
C VAL A 94 7.80 -9.85 -6.07
N MET A 95 7.92 -10.12 -7.37
CA MET A 95 7.77 -9.12 -8.43
C MET A 95 6.45 -9.32 -9.16
N LEU A 96 5.67 -8.25 -9.27
CA LEU A 96 4.48 -8.17 -10.11
C LEU A 96 4.72 -7.12 -11.20
N PRO A 97 5.38 -7.48 -12.32
CA PRO A 97 6.02 -6.52 -13.22
C PRO A 97 5.04 -5.56 -13.92
N MET A 98 3.77 -5.96 -14.07
CA MET A 98 2.76 -5.19 -14.78
C MET A 98 1.69 -4.57 -13.85
N LEU A 99 1.85 -4.68 -12.53
CA LEU A 99 0.84 -4.25 -11.58
C LEU A 99 0.79 -2.73 -11.45
N LYS A 100 -0.35 -2.15 -11.84
CA LYS A 100 -0.62 -0.71 -11.77
C LYS A 100 -1.48 -0.32 -10.58
N VAL A 101 -2.34 -1.24 -10.12
CA VAL A 101 -3.30 -1.01 -9.04
C VAL A 101 -3.24 -2.16 -8.04
N LEU A 102 -3.02 -1.84 -6.77
CA LEU A 102 -3.11 -2.78 -5.66
C LEU A 102 -4.07 -2.26 -4.61
N LYS A 103 -5.08 -3.08 -4.29
CA LYS A 103 -6.05 -2.79 -3.23
C LYS A 103 -5.97 -3.91 -2.19
N MET A 104 -5.77 -3.54 -0.95
CA MET A 104 -5.66 -4.46 0.18
C MET A 104 -6.60 -4.00 1.28
N LYS A 105 -7.48 -4.89 1.72
CA LYS A 105 -8.43 -4.64 2.79
C LYS A 105 -8.50 -5.83 3.73
N ASP A 106 -8.42 -5.59 5.04
CA ASP A 106 -8.53 -6.64 6.06
C ASP A 106 -7.50 -7.79 5.85
N CYS A 107 -6.28 -7.44 5.43
CA CYS A 107 -5.14 -8.38 5.30
C CYS A 107 -4.24 -8.27 6.53
N LEU A 108 -4.66 -8.90 7.62
CA LEU A 108 -4.13 -8.61 8.96
C LEU A 108 -2.71 -9.11 9.23
N LYS A 109 -2.24 -10.15 8.52
CA LYS A 109 -0.93 -10.77 8.76
C LYS A 109 0.12 -10.44 7.71
N LEU A 110 -0.28 -9.84 6.59
CA LEU A 110 0.62 -9.57 5.48
C LEU A 110 1.55 -8.41 5.85
N ALA A 111 2.86 -8.65 5.81
CA ALA A 111 3.87 -7.71 6.30
C ALA A 111 4.64 -6.96 5.21
N SER A 112 4.34 -7.22 3.93
CA SER A 112 4.98 -6.52 2.81
C SER A 112 4.06 -6.36 1.60
N VAL A 113 4.42 -5.43 0.73
CA VAL A 113 3.82 -5.22 -0.58
C VAL A 113 4.79 -5.71 -1.67
N PRO A 114 4.31 -6.38 -2.72
CA PRO A 114 5.15 -6.87 -3.81
C PRO A 114 5.85 -5.71 -4.52
N GLU A 115 6.99 -6.02 -5.11
CA GLU A 115 7.71 -5.07 -5.95
C GLU A 115 6.99 -4.92 -7.30
N SER A 116 6.73 -3.66 -7.67
CA SER A 116 6.29 -3.27 -9.00
C SER A 116 6.83 -1.88 -9.31
N THR A 117 7.53 -1.76 -10.43
CA THR A 117 8.12 -0.48 -10.87
C THR A 117 7.10 0.45 -11.56
N ILE A 118 5.87 -0.03 -11.77
CA ILE A 118 4.80 0.71 -12.44
C ILE A 118 3.52 0.83 -11.59
N LEU A 119 3.58 0.46 -10.31
CA LEU A 119 2.46 0.61 -9.39
C LEU A 119 2.17 2.09 -9.19
N LYS A 120 0.96 2.52 -9.58
CA LYS A 120 0.52 3.91 -9.51
C LYS A 120 -0.45 4.12 -8.36
N ASP A 121 -1.34 3.17 -8.13
CA ASP A 121 -2.44 3.31 -7.17
C ASP A 121 -2.35 2.22 -6.11
N LEU A 122 -2.21 2.63 -4.85
CA LEU A 122 -2.16 1.75 -3.69
C LEU A 122 -3.23 2.15 -2.68
N ASN A 123 -4.16 1.24 -2.41
CA ASN A 123 -5.16 1.40 -1.36
C ASN A 123 -4.99 0.33 -0.29
N ILE A 124 -4.77 0.74 0.95
CA ILE A 124 -4.59 -0.13 2.10
C ILE A 124 -5.58 0.27 3.20
N GLU A 125 -6.47 -0.66 3.55
CA GLU A 125 -7.47 -0.50 4.60
C GLU A 125 -7.34 -1.64 5.62
N ASN A 126 -7.18 -1.32 6.91
CA ASN A 126 -7.13 -2.32 7.99
C ASN A 126 -6.11 -3.48 7.79
N CYS A 127 -4.89 -3.20 7.34
CA CYS A 127 -3.79 -4.17 7.21
C CYS A 127 -2.69 -4.01 8.29
N CYS A 128 -3.04 -4.28 9.57
CA CYS A 128 -2.28 -3.99 10.81
C CYS A 128 -0.77 -4.30 10.77
N SER A 129 -0.37 -5.35 10.05
CA SER A 129 1.00 -5.85 10.00
C SER A 129 1.89 -5.18 8.96
N LEU A 130 1.38 -4.30 8.09
CA LEU A 130 2.18 -3.61 7.08
C LEU A 130 2.90 -2.38 7.67
N PRO A 131 4.23 -2.37 7.78
CA PRO A 131 4.97 -1.18 8.19
C PRO A 131 5.09 -0.20 7.01
N MET A 132 5.09 1.11 7.27
CA MET A 132 5.27 2.13 6.21
C MET A 132 6.60 1.99 5.45
N SER A 133 7.64 1.50 6.09
CA SER A 133 8.94 1.25 5.45
C SER A 133 8.85 0.21 4.33
N SER A 134 7.89 -0.72 4.41
CA SER A 134 7.64 -1.71 3.35
C SER A 134 7.11 -1.10 2.07
N LEU A 135 6.74 0.18 2.05
CA LEU A 135 6.25 0.89 0.87
C LEU A 135 7.32 1.79 0.23
N ALA A 136 8.51 1.89 0.83
CA ALA A 136 9.54 2.84 0.44
C ALA A 136 10.12 2.57 -0.96
N HIS A 137 10.00 1.34 -1.47
CA HIS A 137 10.45 0.94 -2.80
C HIS A 137 9.53 1.40 -3.94
N LEU A 138 8.30 1.84 -3.64
CA LEU A 138 7.27 2.16 -4.62
C LEU A 138 7.45 3.56 -5.26
N LYS A 139 8.51 3.74 -6.07
CA LYS A 139 8.88 5.07 -6.63
C LYS A 139 7.89 5.65 -7.65
N SER A 140 7.10 4.79 -8.30
CA SER A 140 6.11 5.18 -9.31
C SER A 140 4.75 5.55 -8.74
N LEU A 141 4.58 5.48 -7.41
CA LEU A 141 3.30 5.65 -6.76
C LEU A 141 2.77 7.08 -6.95
N CYS A 142 1.54 7.20 -7.45
CA CYS A 142 0.84 8.44 -7.75
C CYS A 142 -0.32 8.70 -6.79
N ASP A 143 -1.02 7.66 -6.35
CA ASP A 143 -2.12 7.73 -5.40
C ASP A 143 -1.91 6.71 -4.27
N LEU A 144 -1.94 7.21 -3.04
CA LEU A 144 -1.82 6.40 -1.83
C LEU A 144 -3.01 6.66 -0.92
N GLN A 145 -3.72 5.60 -0.56
CA GLN A 145 -4.78 5.62 0.44
C GLN A 145 -4.42 4.64 1.57
N CYS A 146 -4.38 5.14 2.81
CA CYS A 146 -4.07 4.34 4.00
C CYS A 146 -5.05 4.61 5.16
N ASP A 147 -5.59 3.54 5.77
CA ASP A 147 -6.41 3.60 6.99
C ASP A 147 -5.63 3.32 8.29
N GLN A 148 -5.97 4.06 9.35
CA GLN A 148 -5.41 4.02 10.70
C GLN A 148 -5.58 2.66 11.39
N LYS A 149 -6.65 1.90 11.12
CA LYS A 149 -6.76 0.57 11.74
C LYS A 149 -5.64 -0.37 11.27
N GLY A 150 -5.09 -0.11 10.09
CA GLY A 150 -4.19 -1.02 9.40
C GLY A 150 -2.72 -0.65 9.42
N ILE A 151 -2.35 0.61 9.28
CA ILE A 151 -0.91 0.91 9.18
C ILE A 151 -0.49 1.75 10.38
N MET A 152 0.50 1.26 11.13
CA MET A 152 1.27 2.11 12.02
C MET A 152 2.07 3.09 11.14
N CYS A 153 1.41 4.19 10.75
CA CYS A 153 2.02 5.33 10.08
C CYS A 153 2.87 6.15 11.05
N THR A 154 3.65 5.49 11.91
CA THR A 154 4.41 6.16 12.97
C THR A 154 5.51 7.04 12.39
N ASN A 155 6.03 6.71 11.20
CA ASN A 155 7.01 7.50 10.45
C ASN A 155 6.64 7.51 8.95
N MET A 156 6.00 8.59 8.48
CA MET A 156 5.72 8.77 7.04
C MET A 156 6.74 9.72 6.44
N PRO A 157 7.82 9.25 5.81
CA PRO A 157 8.61 10.13 4.96
C PRO A 157 7.84 10.28 3.64
N LEU A 158 7.50 11.50 3.21
CA LEU A 158 7.08 11.73 1.81
C LEU A 158 8.26 11.53 0.84
N GLY A 159 9.49 11.51 1.37
CA GLY A 159 10.74 11.31 0.63
C GLY A 159 10.82 10.11 -0.30
N PRO A 160 10.24 8.93 0.00
CA PRO A 160 10.37 7.76 -0.84
C PRO A 160 9.50 7.79 -2.09
N TRP A 161 8.47 8.64 -2.19
CA TRP A 161 7.51 8.64 -3.29
C TRP A 161 7.61 9.94 -4.12
N PRO A 162 8.56 10.01 -5.07
CA PRO A 162 8.79 11.21 -5.87
C PRO A 162 7.63 11.59 -6.79
N SER A 163 6.71 10.66 -7.06
CA SER A 163 5.62 10.81 -8.04
C SER A 163 4.24 10.99 -7.40
N LEU A 164 4.17 11.12 -6.07
CA LEU A 164 2.91 11.08 -5.34
C LEU A 164 2.10 12.37 -5.54
N VAL A 165 0.94 12.26 -6.18
CA VAL A 165 0.06 13.39 -6.51
C VAL A 165 -1.11 13.49 -5.54
N SER A 166 -1.65 12.34 -5.14
CA SER A 166 -2.81 12.21 -4.26
C SER A 166 -2.44 11.40 -3.02
N LEU A 167 -2.81 11.91 -1.86
CA LEU A 167 -2.65 11.22 -0.59
C LEU A 167 -3.97 11.28 0.18
N THR A 168 -4.51 10.11 0.51
CA THR A 168 -5.68 9.95 1.36
C THR A 168 -5.27 9.37 2.70
N ILE A 169 -5.47 10.14 3.78
CA ILE A 169 -5.14 9.77 5.16
C ILE A 169 -6.41 9.73 5.98
N LEU A 170 -6.64 8.64 6.70
CA LEU A 170 -7.83 8.50 7.54
C LEU A 170 -7.62 9.04 8.99
N SER A 171 -6.37 9.19 9.43
CA SER A 171 -6.05 9.85 10.69
C SER A 171 -4.60 10.28 10.79
N LEU A 172 -4.36 11.50 11.25
CA LEU A 172 -3.04 12.04 11.58
C LEU A 172 -2.65 11.84 13.05
N ALA A 173 -3.52 11.25 13.88
CA ALA A 173 -3.41 11.21 15.34
C ALA A 173 -2.08 10.62 15.88
N ASN A 174 -1.49 9.67 15.14
CA ASN A 174 -0.29 8.93 15.54
C ASN A 174 0.87 9.07 14.55
N MET A 175 0.81 10.03 13.62
CA MET A 175 1.89 10.24 12.66
C MET A 175 2.99 11.12 13.27
N MET A 176 4.22 10.60 13.34
CA MET A 176 5.41 11.46 13.38
C MET A 176 5.95 11.56 11.95
N MET A 177 6.17 12.77 11.45
CA MET A 177 6.92 12.94 10.20
C MET A 177 8.35 13.30 10.57
N VAL A 178 9.26 12.73 9.81
CA VAL A 178 10.63 13.20 9.78
C VAL A 178 10.59 14.58 9.12
N PRO A 179 11.16 15.63 9.75
CA PRO A 179 11.17 16.97 9.16
C PRO A 179 11.82 16.94 7.76
N LEU A 180 11.29 17.78 6.86
CA LEU A 180 11.85 18.00 5.51
C LEU A 180 13.17 18.78 5.61
N GLU A 181 14.22 18.16 6.16
CA GLU A 181 15.54 18.80 6.28
C GLU A 181 16.33 18.74 4.97
N ASP A 182 16.03 17.75 4.12
CA ASP A 182 16.73 17.53 2.87
C ASP A 182 15.98 18.10 1.65
N HIS A 183 16.72 18.77 0.77
CA HIS A 183 16.23 19.37 -0.48
C HIS A 183 15.56 18.34 -1.40
N GLN A 184 16.03 17.09 -1.40
CA GLN A 184 15.46 16.05 -2.27
C GLN A 184 14.06 15.63 -1.79
N THR A 185 13.89 15.45 -0.49
CA THR A 185 12.60 15.13 0.15
C THR A 185 11.58 16.24 -0.09
N ARG A 186 12.03 17.51 -0.10
CA ARG A 186 11.19 18.67 -0.42
C ARG A 186 10.71 18.65 -1.87
N ARG A 187 11.57 18.32 -2.84
CA ARG A 187 11.19 18.18 -4.25
C ARG A 187 10.16 17.07 -4.48
N HIS A 188 10.24 15.98 -3.72
CA HIS A 188 9.23 14.91 -3.82
C HIS A 188 7.86 15.38 -3.34
N ALA A 189 7.81 16.11 -2.22
CA ALA A 189 6.58 16.71 -1.69
C ALA A 189 5.96 17.78 -2.61
N GLU A 190 6.73 18.39 -3.53
CA GLU A 190 6.23 19.35 -4.51
C GLU A 190 5.27 18.74 -5.52
N THR A 191 5.28 17.42 -5.72
CA THR A 191 4.37 16.72 -6.64
C THR A 191 2.98 16.55 -6.06
N LEU A 192 2.84 16.57 -4.73
CA LEU A 192 1.58 16.40 -4.06
C LEU A 192 0.64 17.59 -4.34
N ARG A 193 -0.59 17.28 -4.74
CA ARG A 193 -1.63 18.25 -5.12
C ARG A 193 -2.91 18.06 -4.33
N PHE A 194 -3.27 16.82 -4.05
CA PHE A 194 -4.51 16.46 -3.37
C PHE A 194 -4.19 15.84 -2.02
N LEU A 195 -4.79 16.39 -0.97
CA LEU A 195 -4.80 15.78 0.35
C LEU A 195 -6.25 15.52 0.73
N LYS A 196 -6.61 14.25 0.89
CA LYS A 196 -7.93 13.85 1.38
C LYS A 196 -7.77 13.37 2.81
N HIS A 197 -8.42 14.05 3.75
CA HIS A 197 -8.55 13.56 5.10
C HIS A 197 -9.96 13.04 5.31
N HIS A 198 -10.10 11.82 5.83
CA HIS A 198 -11.39 11.22 6.12
C HIS A 198 -11.41 10.69 7.56
N GLY A 199 -12.40 11.03 8.38
CA GLY A 199 -12.53 10.49 9.73
C GLY A 199 -12.57 11.56 10.84
N PRO A 200 -12.95 11.16 12.07
CA PRO A 200 -13.46 12.09 13.09
C PRO A 200 -12.42 13.15 13.52
N ASN A 201 -11.12 12.79 13.50
CA ASN A 201 -10.01 13.62 13.95
C ASN A 201 -9.19 14.25 12.80
N CYS A 202 -9.87 14.88 11.82
CA CYS A 202 -9.22 15.50 10.66
C CYS A 202 -8.10 16.48 11.00
N PHE A 203 -8.24 17.15 12.13
CA PHE A 203 -7.24 18.01 12.72
C PHE A 203 -7.27 17.75 14.20
N LEU A 204 -6.14 17.33 14.78
CA LEU A 204 -6.04 17.18 16.21
C LEU A 204 -6.21 18.56 16.84
N THR A 205 -7.41 18.90 17.32
CA THR A 205 -7.66 20.15 18.05
C THR A 205 -7.27 20.05 19.52
N THR A 206 -6.47 19.05 19.90
CA THR A 206 -6.05 18.84 21.30
C THR A 206 -5.25 20.05 21.79
N PRO A 207 -5.61 20.67 22.92
CA PRO A 207 -4.80 21.71 23.55
C PRO A 207 -3.45 21.09 23.93
N GLY A 208 -2.39 21.45 23.21
CA GLY A 208 -1.05 20.89 23.43
C GLY A 208 -0.41 20.19 22.24
N LEU A 209 -0.75 20.54 20.98
CA LEU A 209 0.04 20.10 19.82
C LEU A 209 1.52 20.30 20.11
N SER A 210 2.28 19.21 20.00
CA SER A 210 3.72 19.28 20.00
C SER A 210 4.19 20.05 18.75
N LYS A 211 5.32 20.76 18.86
CA LYS A 211 5.93 21.47 17.70
C LYS A 211 6.13 20.55 16.48
N SER A 212 6.29 19.24 16.71
CA SER A 212 6.43 18.24 15.64
C SER A 212 5.16 18.07 14.81
N GLN A 213 3.96 18.17 15.38
CA GLN A 213 2.69 18.04 14.65
C GLN A 213 2.41 19.21 13.70
N LEU A 214 2.78 20.43 14.11
CA LEU A 214 2.70 21.60 13.23
C LEU A 214 3.73 21.53 12.08
N GLY A 215 4.85 20.85 12.29
CA GLY A 215 5.85 20.55 11.26
C GLY A 215 5.32 19.64 10.16
N LEU A 216 4.39 18.73 10.46
CA LEU A 216 3.80 17.79 9.50
C LEU A 216 3.09 18.55 8.36
N TRP A 217 2.27 19.53 8.72
CA TRP A 217 1.48 20.30 7.75
C TRP A 217 2.33 21.13 6.79
N LYS A 218 3.56 21.49 7.16
CA LYS A 218 4.51 22.14 6.23
C LYS A 218 4.90 21.23 5.07
N CYS A 219 4.85 19.91 5.28
CA CYS A 219 5.12 18.94 4.23
C CYS A 219 4.06 18.95 3.13
N PHE A 220 2.88 19.46 3.44
CA PHE A 220 1.75 19.58 2.53
C PHE A 220 1.60 21.00 1.96
N SER A 221 2.63 21.86 2.09
CA SER A 221 2.59 23.25 1.61
C SER A 221 2.26 23.43 0.13
N PHE A 222 2.48 22.40 -0.70
CA PHE A 222 2.20 22.41 -2.13
C PHE A 222 0.82 21.88 -2.54
N VAL A 223 0.03 21.40 -1.57
CA VAL A 223 -1.35 20.92 -1.77
C VAL A 223 -2.23 22.06 -2.26
N LYS A 224 -3.00 21.78 -3.32
CA LYS A 224 -3.94 22.70 -3.96
C LYS A 224 -5.40 22.37 -3.63
N GLU A 225 -5.68 21.12 -3.31
CA GLU A 225 -7.01 20.65 -2.98
C GLU A 225 -6.99 19.86 -1.68
N LEU A 226 -7.78 20.31 -0.72
CA LEU A 226 -7.96 19.67 0.57
C LEU A 226 -9.41 19.19 0.67
N TRP A 227 -9.60 17.88 0.77
CA TRP A 227 -10.92 17.29 0.94
C TRP A 227 -11.04 16.76 2.36
N LEU A 228 -12.09 17.19 3.05
CA LEU A 228 -12.38 16.80 4.42
C LEU A 228 -13.70 16.05 4.43
N ASN A 229 -13.71 14.82 4.94
CA ASN A 229 -14.91 13.99 4.99
C ASN A 229 -15.02 13.31 6.37
N GLN A 230 -16.25 13.13 6.86
CA GLN A 230 -16.53 12.52 8.18
C GLN A 230 -15.73 13.16 9.34
N CYS A 231 -15.50 14.47 9.29
CA CYS A 231 -14.78 15.20 10.34
C CYS A 231 -15.73 15.61 11.47
N ASP A 232 -16.31 14.62 12.16
CA ASP A 232 -17.39 14.84 13.14
C ASP A 232 -16.94 15.70 14.33
N ASP A 233 -15.65 15.68 14.69
CA ASP A 233 -15.09 16.46 15.80
C ASP A 233 -14.65 17.88 15.39
N LEU A 234 -14.84 18.27 14.12
CA LEU A 234 -14.42 19.59 13.61
C LEU A 234 -15.36 20.71 14.07
N ALA A 235 -15.27 21.07 15.35
CA ALA A 235 -16.06 22.17 15.91
C ALA A 235 -15.62 23.56 15.41
N ARG A 236 -14.34 23.70 15.01
CA ARG A 236 -13.75 24.96 14.52
C ARG A 236 -12.72 24.69 13.44
N TRP A 237 -12.57 25.66 12.53
CA TRP A 237 -11.55 25.59 11.49
C TRP A 237 -10.12 25.66 12.08
N PRO A 238 -9.21 24.78 11.65
CA PRO A 238 -7.85 24.62 12.15
C PRO A 238 -6.91 25.62 11.45
N THR A 239 -7.07 26.89 11.78
CA THR A 239 -6.42 27.98 11.03
C THR A 239 -4.89 27.89 11.04
N LYS A 240 -4.27 27.35 12.09
CA LYS A 240 -2.80 27.23 12.20
C LYS A 240 -2.24 26.16 11.25
N GLU A 241 -2.93 25.05 11.12
CA GLU A 241 -2.61 23.93 10.24
C GLU A 241 -2.79 24.36 8.78
N LEU A 242 -3.92 25.00 8.47
CA LEU A 242 -4.21 25.51 7.13
C LEU A 242 -3.27 26.64 6.69
N GLN A 243 -2.74 27.43 7.62
CA GLN A 243 -1.71 28.42 7.31
C GLN A 243 -0.42 27.79 6.74
N SER A 244 -0.15 26.52 7.04
CA SER A 244 0.99 25.79 6.48
C SER A 244 0.76 25.32 5.04
N LEU A 245 -0.51 25.23 4.60
CA LEU A 245 -0.92 24.85 3.26
C LEU A 245 -0.93 26.06 2.32
N GLN A 246 0.28 26.54 1.98
CA GLN A 246 0.48 27.83 1.30
C GLN A 246 -0.26 27.95 -0.04
N ARG A 247 -0.46 26.85 -0.77
CA ARG A 247 -1.12 26.83 -2.07
C ARG A 247 -2.65 26.69 -2.04
N LEU A 248 -3.26 26.63 -0.86
CA LEU A 248 -4.72 26.68 -0.71
C LEU A 248 -5.28 28.12 -0.67
N ARG A 249 -4.42 29.13 -0.69
CA ARG A 249 -4.80 30.55 -0.68
C ARG A 249 -4.94 31.12 -2.09
#